data_AF-A0AAU5Z5K9-F1
#
_entry.id   AF-A0AAU5Z5K9-F1
#
_cell.length_a   1.000
_cell.length_b   1.000
_cell.length_c   1.000
_cell.angle_alpha   90.00
_cell.angle_beta   90.00
_cell.angle_gamma   90.00
#
_symmetry.space_group_name_H-M   'P 1'
#
loop_
_entity.id
_entity.type
_entity.pdbx_description
1 polymer ?
#
loop_
_entity_poly.entity_id
_entity_poly.type
_entity_poly.pdbx_seq_one_letter_code
_entity_poly.pdbx_strand_id
1 'polypeptide(L)'
;MAPERWDDDDLLFEDLAEALRATAPLAQEIAEHAEDALSWQTIDEDLLQAILTFDSSLEPAAETRSDPAESRVLVFTSAPLSMELEVLHDEVVGQILPASAGEIHIETSDGAEYHLSVSESGFFELPSLPAGAIRLRCDTATGRVVTDWVQL
;
A
#
# COMPACT_ATOMS: atom_id res chain seq x y z
N MET A 1 -7.76 -25.90 56.37
CA MET A 1 -7.73 -25.83 54.90
C MET A 1 -8.59 -24.65 54.54
N ALA A 2 -7.99 -23.51 54.19
CA ALA A 2 -8.77 -22.39 53.69
C ALA A 2 -9.27 -22.77 52.29
N PRO A 3 -10.55 -22.54 51.94
CA PRO A 3 -11.02 -22.80 50.59
C PRO A 3 -10.20 -21.97 49.62
N GLU A 4 -9.65 -22.61 48.58
CA GLU A 4 -8.92 -21.93 47.52
C GLU A 4 -9.84 -20.90 46.88
N ARG A 5 -9.38 -19.66 46.82
CA ARG A 5 -10.13 -18.45 46.43
C ARG A 5 -10.63 -18.44 44.97
N TRP A 6 -10.52 -19.56 44.27
CA TRP A 6 -10.74 -19.72 42.83
C TRP A 6 -11.89 -20.67 42.47
N ASP A 7 -12.58 -21.27 43.45
CA ASP A 7 -13.72 -22.19 43.21
C ASP A 7 -15.09 -21.48 43.34
N ASP A 8 -15.07 -20.15 43.41
CA ASP A 8 -16.27 -19.31 43.52
C ASP A 8 -16.40 -18.49 42.22
N ASP A 9 -17.28 -18.95 41.34
CA ASP A 9 -17.53 -18.34 40.03
C ASP A 9 -17.94 -16.86 40.17
N ASP A 10 -18.66 -16.49 41.22
CA ASP A 10 -19.10 -15.10 41.43
C ASP A 10 -17.90 -14.19 41.73
N LEU A 11 -16.95 -14.66 42.54
CA LEU A 11 -15.69 -13.93 42.81
C LEU A 11 -14.80 -13.87 41.58
N LEU A 12 -14.78 -14.94 40.76
CA LEU A 12 -14.07 -14.94 39.49
C LEU A 12 -14.66 -13.93 38.49
N PHE A 13 -15.99 -13.81 38.44
CA PHE A 13 -16.68 -12.81 37.63
C PHE A 13 -16.40 -11.38 38.11
N GLU A 14 -16.32 -11.17 39.42
CA GLU A 14 -15.95 -9.86 40.00
C GLU A 14 -14.51 -9.47 39.66
N ASP A 15 -13.54 -10.38 39.86
CA ASP A 15 -12.12 -10.17 39.54
C ASP A 15 -11.96 -9.90 38.01
N LEU A 16 -12.68 -10.63 37.16
CA LEU A 16 -12.70 -10.40 35.71
C LEU A 16 -13.31 -9.04 35.33
N ALA A 17 -14.42 -8.66 35.96
CA ALA A 17 -15.07 -7.37 35.72
C ALA A 17 -14.22 -6.18 36.20
N GLU A 18 -13.42 -6.35 37.25
CA GLU A 18 -12.43 -5.36 37.67
C GLU A 18 -11.28 -5.24 36.66
N ALA A 19 -10.71 -6.38 36.23
CA ALA A 19 -9.65 -6.40 35.23
C ALA A 19 -10.09 -5.74 33.90
N LEU A 20 -11.31 -6.02 33.44
CA LEU A 20 -11.88 -5.42 32.22
C LEU A 20 -12.12 -3.91 32.37
N ARG A 21 -12.56 -3.44 33.53
CA ARG A 21 -12.73 -1.99 33.79
C ARG A 21 -11.39 -1.25 33.78
N ALA A 22 -10.33 -1.88 34.27
CA ALA A 22 -8.99 -1.31 34.26
C ALA A 22 -8.42 -1.16 32.83
N THR A 23 -8.81 -2.06 31.90
CA THR A 23 -8.35 -2.02 30.50
C THR A 23 -9.28 -1.25 29.56
N ALA A 24 -10.52 -0.97 29.97
CA ALA A 24 -11.52 -0.30 29.14
C ALA A 24 -11.06 1.05 28.52
N PRO A 25 -10.36 1.96 29.25
CA PRO A 25 -9.90 3.21 28.67
C PRO A 25 -8.87 3.00 27.54
N LEU A 26 -7.92 2.07 27.73
CA LEU A 26 -6.93 1.73 26.72
C LEU A 26 -7.58 1.04 25.51
N ALA A 27 -8.53 0.14 25.75
CA ALA A 27 -9.27 -0.51 24.66
C ALA A 27 -10.07 0.50 23.84
N GLN A 28 -10.58 1.56 24.47
CA GLN A 28 -11.29 2.65 23.79
C GLN A 28 -10.33 3.51 22.97
N GLU A 29 -9.17 3.90 23.50
CA GLU A 29 -8.13 4.60 22.73
C GLU A 29 -7.65 3.76 21.54
N ILE A 30 -7.43 2.46 21.76
CA ILE A 30 -7.08 1.54 20.66
C ILE A 30 -8.21 1.47 19.65
N ALA A 31 -9.47 1.36 20.06
CA ALA A 31 -10.61 1.29 19.13
C ALA A 31 -10.76 2.57 18.31
N GLU A 32 -10.61 3.73 18.94
CA GLU A 32 -10.65 5.05 18.29
C GLU A 32 -9.55 5.22 17.24
N HIS A 33 -8.38 4.59 17.45
CA HIS A 33 -7.27 4.58 16.48
C HIS A 33 -7.24 3.35 15.55
N ALA A 34 -7.96 2.29 15.90
CA ALA A 34 -7.97 1.05 15.15
C ALA A 34 -8.77 1.20 13.86
N GLU A 35 -9.78 2.07 13.81
CA GLU A 35 -10.57 2.28 12.58
C GLU A 35 -9.68 2.72 11.40
N ASP A 36 -8.70 3.61 11.64
CA ASP A 36 -7.74 4.04 10.63
C ASP A 36 -6.80 2.90 10.19
N ALA A 37 -6.38 2.06 11.14
CA ALA A 37 -5.51 0.90 10.87
C ALA A 37 -6.25 -0.27 10.21
N LEU A 38 -7.53 -0.47 10.52
CA LEU A 38 -8.38 -1.57 10.03
C LEU A 38 -9.08 -1.24 8.71
N SER A 39 -9.20 0.04 8.36
CA SER A 39 -9.64 0.52 7.04
C SER A 39 -8.92 -0.22 5.89
N TRP A 40 -7.63 -0.49 6.08
CA TRP A 40 -6.79 -1.22 5.13
C TRP A 40 -7.10 -2.72 5.04
N GLN A 41 -7.65 -3.33 6.10
CA GLN A 41 -7.87 -4.78 6.16
C GLN A 41 -9.09 -5.25 5.34
N THR A 42 -10.06 -4.37 5.11
CA THR A 42 -11.32 -4.70 4.40
C THR A 42 -11.28 -4.48 2.89
N ILE A 43 -10.12 -4.11 2.31
CA ILE A 43 -9.97 -3.71 0.90
C ILE A 43 -9.45 -4.87 0.00
N ASP A 44 -9.11 -6.03 0.56
CA ASP A 44 -8.13 -6.93 -0.07
C ASP A 44 -8.64 -8.19 -0.80
N GLU A 45 -9.95 -8.48 -0.86
CA GLU A 45 -10.41 -9.74 -1.49
C GLU A 45 -10.15 -9.79 -3.01
N ASP A 46 -9.98 -8.64 -3.67
CA ASP A 46 -9.70 -8.54 -5.12
C ASP A 46 -8.36 -7.85 -5.43
N LEU A 47 -7.48 -7.66 -4.42
CA LEU A 47 -6.20 -7.00 -4.66
C LEU A 47 -5.21 -7.95 -5.34
N LEU A 48 -4.87 -7.65 -6.59
CA LEU A 48 -3.92 -8.44 -7.36
C LEU A 48 -2.49 -7.91 -7.19
N GLN A 49 -1.54 -8.80 -6.93
CA GLN A 49 -0.13 -8.43 -6.90
C GLN A 49 0.41 -8.20 -8.32
N ALA A 50 0.96 -7.02 -8.58
CA ALA A 50 1.65 -6.67 -9.81
C ALA A 50 3.15 -6.90 -9.66
N ILE A 51 3.68 -7.78 -10.50
CA ILE A 51 5.08 -8.21 -10.46
C ILE A 51 5.88 -7.30 -11.38
N LEU A 52 7.06 -6.85 -10.94
CA LEU A 52 8.01 -6.14 -11.78
C LEU A 52 8.51 -7.08 -12.88
N THR A 53 8.07 -6.83 -14.11
CA THR A 53 8.38 -7.64 -15.30
C THR A 53 9.46 -7.04 -16.18
N PHE A 54 9.73 -5.74 -16.05
CA PHE A 54 10.78 -5.05 -16.80
C PHE A 54 11.36 -3.89 -15.97
N ASP A 55 12.68 -3.76 -15.99
CA ASP A 55 13.43 -2.64 -15.42
C ASP A 55 14.57 -2.29 -16.37
N SER A 56 14.46 -1.12 -17.01
CA SER A 56 15.46 -0.66 -17.99
C SER A 56 16.88 -0.53 -17.44
N SER A 57 17.05 -0.34 -16.12
CA SER A 57 18.39 -0.24 -15.50
C SER A 57 19.17 -1.56 -15.51
N LEU A 58 18.46 -2.68 -15.71
CA LEU A 58 19.04 -4.02 -15.80
C LEU A 58 19.40 -4.41 -17.24
N GLU A 59 18.97 -3.62 -18.22
CA GLU A 59 19.24 -3.91 -19.62
C GLU A 59 20.68 -3.53 -19.98
N PRO A 60 21.38 -4.35 -20.80
CA PRO A 60 22.68 -3.97 -21.31
C PRO A 60 22.52 -2.72 -22.17
N ALA A 61 23.39 -1.72 -21.97
CA ALA A 61 23.38 -0.47 -22.73
C ALA A 61 23.49 -0.75 -24.24
N ALA A 62 22.34 -0.91 -24.89
CA ALA A 62 22.25 -0.93 -26.34
C ALA A 62 22.56 0.48 -26.83
N GLU A 63 23.23 0.61 -27.98
CA GLU A 63 23.59 1.88 -28.64
C GLU A 63 22.36 2.69 -29.13
N THR A 64 21.22 2.56 -28.47
CA THR A 64 20.06 3.41 -28.63
C THR A 64 20.36 4.74 -27.93
N ARG A 65 20.09 5.84 -28.64
CA ARG A 65 20.40 7.23 -28.29
C ARG A 65 19.53 7.76 -27.13
N SER A 66 19.41 6.98 -26.06
CA SER A 66 18.87 7.39 -24.77
C SER A 66 20.03 7.23 -23.80
N ASP A 67 20.49 8.33 -23.21
CA ASP A 67 21.48 8.23 -22.13
C ASP A 67 20.80 7.44 -20.99
N PRO A 68 21.28 6.24 -20.60
CA PRO A 68 20.66 5.45 -19.52
C PRO A 68 20.69 6.19 -18.17
N ALA A 69 21.33 7.35 -18.11
CA ALA A 69 21.31 8.26 -16.98
C ALA A 69 20.09 9.21 -16.93
N GLU A 70 19.25 9.29 -17.98
CA GLU A 70 18.25 10.36 -18.10
C GLU A 70 16.82 9.96 -17.70
N SER A 71 16.42 8.68 -17.88
CA SER A 71 15.16 8.14 -17.35
C SER A 71 15.23 6.61 -17.13
N ARG A 72 14.53 6.12 -16.10
CA ARG A 72 14.39 4.69 -15.78
C ARG A 72 12.95 4.25 -15.98
N VAL A 73 12.75 3.28 -16.86
CA VAL A 73 11.45 2.65 -17.11
C VAL A 73 11.27 1.39 -16.28
N LEU A 74 10.12 1.27 -15.61
CA LEU A 74 9.66 0.10 -14.86
C LEU A 74 8.31 -0.36 -15.40
N VAL A 75 8.11 -1.68 -15.57
CA VAL A 75 6.81 -2.25 -15.95
C VAL A 75 6.40 -3.30 -14.95
N PHE A 76 5.23 -3.10 -14.34
CA PHE A 76 4.57 -4.03 -13.46
C PHE A 76 3.38 -4.68 -14.16
N THR A 77 3.21 -5.99 -14.01
CA THR A 77 2.13 -6.72 -14.68
C THR A 77 1.32 -7.53 -13.67
N SER A 78 -0.01 -7.45 -13.78
CA SER A 78 -0.96 -8.34 -13.11
C SER A 78 -2.22 -8.47 -13.96
N ALA A 79 -2.38 -9.59 -14.68
CA ALA A 79 -3.47 -9.73 -15.63
C ALA A 79 -4.85 -9.48 -14.98
N PRO A 80 -5.71 -8.61 -15.57
CA PRO A 80 -5.63 -8.05 -16.92
C PRO A 80 -4.92 -6.68 -17.04
N LEU A 81 -4.28 -6.20 -15.97
CA LEU A 81 -3.65 -4.90 -15.87
C LEU A 81 -2.12 -4.93 -16.08
N SER A 82 -1.58 -3.83 -16.60
CA SER A 82 -0.17 -3.47 -16.46
C SER A 82 -0.02 -2.00 -16.10
N MET A 83 1.07 -1.69 -15.40
CA MET A 83 1.43 -0.35 -14.98
C MET A 83 2.87 -0.06 -15.43
N GLU A 84 3.03 1.01 -16.19
CA GLU A 84 4.32 1.47 -16.69
C GLU A 84 4.68 2.76 -15.97
N LEU A 85 5.91 2.87 -15.50
CA LEU A 85 6.47 4.06 -14.87
C LEU A 85 7.70 4.49 -15.64
N GLU A 86 7.76 5.78 -15.99
CA GLU A 86 8.97 6.45 -16.43
C GLU A 86 9.42 7.38 -15.31
N VAL A 87 10.53 7.02 -14.68
CA VAL A 87 11.16 7.78 -13.60
C VAL A 87 12.13 8.76 -14.23
N LEU A 88 11.84 10.05 -14.09
CA LEU A 88 12.70 11.16 -14.49
C LEU A 88 13.49 11.67 -13.28
N HIS A 89 14.17 12.82 -13.43
CA HIS A 89 15.05 13.35 -12.37
C HIS A 89 14.29 13.86 -11.13
N ASP A 90 13.10 14.42 -11.32
CA ASP A 90 12.29 15.05 -10.27
C ASP A 90 10.84 14.56 -10.23
N GLU A 91 10.37 13.85 -11.25
CA GLU A 91 9.00 13.37 -11.36
C GLU A 91 8.91 11.92 -11.85
N VAL A 92 7.74 11.32 -11.68
CA VAL A 92 7.36 10.06 -12.35
C VAL A 92 6.13 10.31 -13.19
N VAL A 93 6.21 9.91 -14.46
CA VAL A 93 5.04 9.81 -15.32
C VAL A 93 4.70 8.34 -15.45
N GLY A 94 3.42 8.00 -15.33
CA GLY A 94 2.98 6.63 -15.42
C GLY A 94 1.72 6.43 -16.23
N GLN A 95 1.51 5.19 -16.64
CA GLN A 95 0.34 4.77 -17.38
C GLN A 95 -0.18 3.42 -16.86
N ILE A 96 -1.51 3.29 -16.79
CA ILE A 96 -2.23 2.04 -16.55
C ILE A 96 -2.83 1.53 -17.85
N LEU A 97 -2.68 0.23 -18.10
CA LEU A 97 -3.22 -0.48 -19.25
C LEU A 97 -4.09 -1.67 -18.81
N PRO A 98 -5.26 -1.91 -19.44
CA PRO A 98 -5.94 -1.02 -20.36
C PRO A 98 -6.29 0.34 -19.74
N ALA A 99 -6.32 1.38 -20.57
CA ALA A 99 -6.62 2.74 -20.14
C ALA A 99 -7.98 2.82 -19.43
N SER A 100 -7.96 3.34 -18.21
CA SER A 100 -9.14 3.50 -17.38
C SER A 100 -8.87 4.60 -16.35
N ALA A 101 -9.87 5.43 -16.09
CA ALA A 101 -9.81 6.36 -14.97
C ALA A 101 -9.82 5.59 -13.63
N GLY A 102 -9.21 6.18 -12.62
CA GLY A 102 -9.04 5.54 -11.32
C GLY A 102 -8.21 6.37 -10.37
N GLU A 103 -7.74 5.74 -9.31
CA GLU A 103 -6.93 6.37 -8.26
C GLU A 103 -5.69 5.50 -7.97
N ILE A 104 -4.59 6.17 -7.66
CA ILE A 104 -3.35 5.54 -7.20
C ILE A 104 -3.03 6.07 -5.80
N HIS A 105 -2.85 5.14 -4.88
CA HIS A 105 -2.31 5.39 -3.55
C HIS A 105 -0.85 4.96 -3.56
N ILE A 106 0.04 5.85 -3.10
CA ILE A 106 1.46 5.57 -2.98
C ILE A 106 1.82 5.56 -1.51
N GLU A 107 2.32 4.42 -1.04
CA GLU A 107 2.89 4.26 0.29
C GLU A 107 4.41 4.41 0.19
N THR A 108 5.02 5.14 1.11
CA THR A 108 6.48 5.22 1.22
C THR A 108 6.99 4.45 2.44
N SER A 109 8.26 4.06 2.40
CA SER A 109 8.89 3.31 3.50
C SER A 109 8.96 4.07 4.83
N ASP A 110 8.83 5.40 4.82
CA ASP A 110 8.75 6.25 6.02
C ASP A 110 7.30 6.49 6.50
N GLY A 111 6.31 5.90 5.83
CA GLY A 111 4.90 5.95 6.20
C GLY A 111 4.13 7.15 5.66
N ALA A 112 4.71 7.95 4.77
CA ALA A 112 3.97 8.97 4.03
C ALA A 112 3.09 8.33 2.96
N GLU A 113 1.97 9.00 2.66
CA GLU A 113 1.01 8.55 1.66
C GLU A 113 0.68 9.67 0.66
N TYR A 114 0.65 9.32 -0.62
CA TYR A 114 0.26 10.21 -1.71
C TYR A 114 -0.93 9.62 -2.46
N HIS A 115 -1.79 10.50 -2.96
CA HIS A 115 -2.99 10.12 -3.71
C HIS A 115 -2.95 10.84 -5.07
N LEU A 116 -3.06 10.07 -6.15
CA LEU A 116 -3.00 10.57 -7.52
C LEU A 116 -4.22 10.07 -8.29
N SER A 117 -4.84 10.95 -9.06
CA SER A 117 -5.89 10.55 -10.00
C SER A 117 -5.28 9.98 -11.28
N VAL A 118 -5.87 8.90 -11.79
CA VAL A 118 -5.59 8.37 -13.13
C VAL A 118 -6.62 8.93 -14.10
N SER A 119 -6.14 9.55 -15.17
CA SER A 119 -7.00 10.10 -16.23
C SER A 119 -7.75 9.01 -17.00
N GLU A 120 -8.77 9.37 -17.78
CA GLU A 120 -9.52 8.41 -18.63
C GLU A 120 -8.63 7.68 -19.65
N SER A 121 -7.49 8.28 -20.02
CA SER A 121 -6.50 7.68 -20.93
C SER A 121 -5.48 6.78 -20.20
N GLY A 122 -5.63 6.58 -18.89
CA GLY A 122 -4.77 5.76 -18.06
C GLY A 122 -3.52 6.46 -17.54
N PHE A 123 -3.30 7.74 -17.82
CA PHE A 123 -2.10 8.48 -17.40
C PHE A 123 -2.23 9.09 -16.01
N PHE A 124 -1.12 9.14 -15.29
CA PHE A 124 -0.96 9.82 -14.01
C PHE A 124 0.46 10.40 -13.87
N GLU A 125 0.61 11.38 -12.97
CA GLU A 125 1.87 12.08 -12.74
C GLU A 125 2.12 12.21 -11.24
N LEU A 126 3.34 11.89 -10.81
CA LEU A 126 3.85 12.13 -9.46
C LEU A 126 4.92 13.24 -9.56
N PRO A 127 4.58 14.48 -9.17
CA PRO A 127 5.42 15.66 -9.43
C PRO A 127 6.68 15.77 -8.56
N SER A 128 6.91 14.81 -7.65
CA SER A 128 8.09 14.77 -6.79
C SER A 128 8.42 13.34 -6.40
N LEU A 129 9.68 12.92 -6.56
CA LEU A 129 10.15 11.62 -6.11
C LEU A 129 10.16 11.52 -4.57
N PRO A 130 9.40 10.60 -3.97
CA PRO A 130 9.48 10.36 -2.54
C PRO A 130 10.83 9.77 -2.15
N ALA A 131 11.27 10.05 -0.93
CA ALA A 131 12.50 9.47 -0.42
C ALA A 131 12.30 7.98 -0.06
N GLY A 132 13.11 7.09 -0.64
CA GLY A 132 13.13 5.68 -0.27
C GLY A 132 12.21 4.80 -1.12
N ALA A 133 11.88 3.62 -0.58
CA ALA A 133 11.06 2.65 -1.30
C ALA A 133 9.62 3.13 -1.34
N ILE A 134 8.95 2.91 -2.46
CA ILE A 134 7.51 3.16 -2.61
C ILE A 134 6.76 1.90 -3.00
N ARG A 135 5.47 1.86 -2.66
CA ARG A 135 4.52 0.85 -3.15
C ARG A 135 3.34 1.56 -3.76
N LEU A 136 2.91 1.14 -4.94
CA LEU A 136 1.76 1.72 -5.61
C LEU A 136 0.57 0.77 -5.52
N ARG A 137 -0.56 1.26 -5.03
CA ARG A 137 -1.86 0.59 -5.08
C ARG A 137 -2.76 1.36 -6.04
N CYS A 138 -3.16 0.71 -7.12
CA CYS A 138 -4.01 1.28 -8.15
C CYS A 138 -5.42 0.68 -8.05
N ASP A 139 -6.44 1.53 -8.17
CA ASP A 139 -7.85 1.17 -8.21
C ASP A 139 -8.48 1.72 -9.48
N THR A 140 -8.92 0.85 -10.37
CA THR A 140 -9.58 1.20 -11.63
C THR A 140 -10.82 0.36 -11.83
N ALA A 141 -11.67 0.76 -12.80
CA ALA A 141 -12.80 -0.06 -13.21
C ALA A 141 -12.40 -1.46 -13.76
N THR A 142 -11.14 -1.64 -14.15
CA THR A 142 -10.62 -2.91 -14.67
C THR A 142 -10.16 -3.86 -13.54
N GLY A 143 -9.77 -3.30 -12.40
CA GLY A 143 -9.28 -4.08 -11.26
C GLY A 143 -8.43 -3.25 -10.31
N ARG A 144 -8.09 -3.88 -9.18
CA ARG A 144 -7.24 -3.31 -8.15
C ARG A 144 -5.92 -4.07 -8.11
N VAL A 145 -4.81 -3.34 -8.17
CA VAL A 145 -3.46 -3.94 -8.16
C VAL A 145 -2.55 -3.26 -7.14
N VAL A 146 -1.59 -4.01 -6.61
CA VAL A 146 -0.52 -3.49 -5.74
C VAL A 146 0.84 -3.97 -6.23
N THR A 147 1.82 -3.08 -6.30
CA THR A 147 3.21 -3.46 -6.59
C THR A 147 3.89 -4.03 -5.35
N ASP A 148 5.05 -4.67 -5.52
CA ASP A 148 6.01 -4.77 -4.40
C ASP A 148 6.66 -3.40 -4.14
N TRP A 149 7.39 -3.27 -3.03
CA TRP A 149 8.22 -2.11 -2.75
C TRP A 149 9.30 -1.95 -3.82
N VAL A 150 9.42 -0.75 -4.37
CA VAL A 150 10.39 -0.41 -5.41
C VAL A 150 11.11 0.89 -5.08
N GLN A 151 12.41 0.96 -5.36
CA GLN A 151 13.15 2.22 -5.39
C GLN A 151 12.90 2.86 -6.76
N LEU A 152 12.59 4.14 -6.81
CA LEU A 152 12.50 4.90 -8.06
C LEU A 152 13.90 5.31 -8.54
#